data_AF-A0A1I5MX96-F1
#
_entry.id   AF-A0A1I5MX96-F1
#
_cell.length_a   1.000
_cell.length_b   1.000
_cell.length_c   1.000
_cell.angle_alpha   90.00
_cell.angle_beta   90.00
_cell.angle_gamma   90.00
#
_symmetry.space_group_name_H-M   'P 1'
#
loop_
_entity.id
_entity.type
_entity.pdbx_description
1 polymer ?
#
loop_
_entity_poly.entity_id
_entity_poly.type
_entity_poly.pdbx_seq_one_letter_code
_entity_poly.pdbx_strand_id
1 'polypeptide(L)'
;MSLFTVLTDVVAVVLVLHLLSLGAVRRLTGRKFRRGSLRENVRAVGPTAVVLGVLLLANGAVRDVGVELSWLIGVNITGAIHAVEGTFVADLQSIASPELTAYFSFVYVFGYVFLLTFPIVLYALHDDARPLAATLVAYALNYGIGLVCYVLFVAYGPRNFMPGAVESLLFTNWPEVQHLTSQVNENTNVFPSLHTSLSVTVALLAARYRSAAPGWLPIATVGATSVAVATMYLGIHWLTDVLAGIVLAVFSVAVGARVAEGRHGDEPSATETDRRPAGGVIEQFRR
;
A
#
# COMPACT_ATOMS: atom_id res chain seq x y z
N MET A 1 12.27 -16.91 19.49
CA MET A 1 12.57 -17.42 18.13
C MET A 1 13.58 -16.48 17.45
N SER A 2 14.24 -16.87 16.36
CA SER A 2 15.18 -15.96 15.66
C SER A 2 14.44 -15.04 14.67
N LEU A 3 15.05 -13.90 14.33
CA LEU A 3 14.60 -12.97 13.28
C LEU A 3 14.25 -13.70 11.97
N PHE A 4 15.08 -14.67 11.62
CA PHE A 4 14.91 -15.51 10.43
C PHE A 4 13.62 -16.33 10.47
N THR A 5 13.25 -16.88 11.63
CA THR A 5 12.00 -17.64 11.79
C THR A 5 10.79 -16.75 11.49
N VAL A 6 10.73 -15.57 12.09
CA VAL A 6 9.58 -14.66 11.89
C VAL A 6 9.46 -14.20 10.43
N LEU A 7 10.59 -13.87 9.77
CA LEU A 7 10.58 -13.55 8.34
C LEU A 7 10.09 -14.73 7.49
N THR A 8 10.52 -15.95 7.82
CA THR A 8 10.10 -17.16 7.12
C THR A 8 8.59 -17.38 7.26
N ASP A 9 8.05 -17.20 8.47
CA ASP A 9 6.62 -17.32 8.74
C ASP A 9 5.81 -16.27 7.96
N VAL A 10 6.27 -15.02 7.96
CA VAL A 10 5.63 -13.94 7.18
C VAL A 10 5.60 -14.31 5.70
N VAL A 11 6.72 -14.74 5.14
CA VAL A 11 6.79 -15.14 3.73
C VAL A 11 5.87 -16.32 3.45
N ALA A 12 5.88 -17.36 4.28
CA ALA A 12 5.08 -18.56 4.10
C ALA A 12 3.57 -18.23 4.12
N VAL A 13 3.11 -17.49 5.14
CA VAL A 13 1.70 -17.09 5.27
C VAL A 13 1.28 -16.21 4.10
N VAL A 14 2.09 -15.21 3.73
CA VAL A 14 1.79 -14.31 2.61
C VAL A 14 1.72 -15.08 1.30
N LEU A 15 2.62 -16.04 1.04
CA LEU A 15 2.57 -16.89 -0.15
C LEU A 15 1.28 -17.73 -0.19
N VAL A 16 0.87 -18.33 0.92
CA VAL A 16 -0.40 -19.06 1.00
C VAL A 16 -1.57 -18.14 0.67
N LEU A 17 -1.62 -16.93 1.24
CA LEU A 17 -2.67 -15.94 0.94
C LEU A 17 -2.69 -15.53 -0.53
N HIS A 18 -1.52 -15.38 -1.17
CA HIS A 18 -1.42 -15.12 -2.61
C HIS A 18 -2.00 -16.27 -3.44
N LEU A 19 -1.62 -17.51 -3.13
CA LEU A 19 -2.08 -18.68 -3.88
C LEU A 19 -3.60 -18.87 -3.75
N LEU A 20 -4.14 -18.72 -2.54
CA LEU A 20 -5.59 -18.78 -2.29
C LEU A 20 -6.32 -17.67 -3.05
N SER A 21 -5.81 -16.44 -2.99
CA SER A 21 -6.44 -15.28 -3.64
C SER A 21 -6.36 -15.36 -5.17
N LEU A 22 -5.24 -15.80 -5.74
CA LEU A 22 -5.12 -16.07 -7.18
C LEU A 22 -6.07 -17.18 -7.61
N GLY A 23 -6.20 -18.25 -6.82
CA GLY A 23 -7.14 -19.33 -7.06
C GLY A 23 -8.60 -18.85 -7.06
N ALA A 24 -8.97 -18.01 -6.09
CA ALA A 24 -10.29 -17.41 -5.99
C ALA A 24 -10.58 -16.47 -7.18
N VAL A 25 -9.66 -15.56 -7.51
CA VAL A 25 -9.81 -14.66 -8.67
C VAL A 25 -9.93 -15.45 -9.96
N ARG A 26 -9.13 -16.51 -10.16
CA ARG A 26 -9.22 -17.38 -11.35
C ARG A 26 -10.58 -18.06 -11.46
N ARG A 27 -11.10 -18.56 -10.33
CA ARG A 27 -12.42 -19.21 -10.28
C ARG A 27 -13.56 -18.25 -10.59
N LEU A 28 -13.49 -17.02 -10.11
CA LEU A 28 -14.52 -16.00 -10.31
C LEU A 28 -14.49 -15.38 -11.72
N THR A 29 -13.31 -15.17 -12.28
CA THR A 29 -13.15 -14.50 -13.58
C THR A 29 -13.15 -15.45 -14.78
N GLY A 30 -12.87 -16.74 -14.57
CA GLY A 30 -12.72 -17.72 -15.63
C GLY A 30 -11.53 -17.48 -16.58
N ARG A 31 -10.73 -16.43 -16.33
CA ARG A 31 -9.61 -16.04 -17.19
C ARG A 31 -8.37 -16.87 -16.89
N LYS A 32 -7.69 -17.31 -17.95
CA LYS A 32 -6.34 -17.87 -17.84
C LYS A 32 -5.33 -16.72 -17.86
N PHE A 33 -4.48 -16.63 -16.83
CA PHE A 33 -3.35 -15.70 -16.82
C PHE A 33 -2.41 -16.02 -17.99
N ARG A 34 -2.11 -15.05 -18.85
CA ARG A 34 -1.24 -15.25 -20.02
C ARG A 34 0.20 -14.90 -19.63
N ARG A 35 1.18 -15.77 -19.93
CA ARG A 35 2.60 -15.48 -19.64
C ARG A 35 3.16 -14.28 -20.43
N GLY A 36 2.56 -13.93 -21.56
CA GLY A 36 2.96 -12.78 -22.39
C GLY A 36 2.78 -11.43 -21.68
N SER A 37 1.63 -11.24 -21.03
CA SER A 37 1.30 -9.98 -20.33
C SER A 37 2.26 -9.70 -19.17
N LEU A 38 2.73 -10.74 -18.46
CA LEU A 38 3.71 -10.57 -17.38
C LEU A 38 4.99 -9.89 -17.84
N ARG A 39 5.58 -10.36 -18.96
CA ARG A 39 6.85 -9.82 -19.45
C ARG A 39 6.68 -8.38 -19.97
N GLU A 40 5.58 -8.11 -20.64
CA GLU A 40 5.25 -6.78 -21.17
C GLU A 40 5.02 -5.79 -20.03
N ASN A 41 4.21 -6.16 -19.03
CA ASN A 41 3.93 -5.33 -17.86
C ASN A 41 5.18 -5.01 -17.06
N VAL A 42 6.01 -6.02 -16.75
CA VAL A 42 7.26 -5.83 -15.99
C VAL A 42 8.21 -4.88 -16.73
N ARG A 43 8.29 -4.97 -18.06
CA ARG A 43 9.09 -4.05 -18.86
C ARG A 43 8.53 -2.63 -18.87
N ALA A 44 7.20 -2.50 -19.04
CA ALA A 44 6.52 -1.22 -19.06
C ALA A 44 6.71 -0.44 -17.75
N VAL A 45 6.73 -1.15 -16.62
CA VAL A 45 6.87 -0.51 -15.29
C VAL A 45 8.29 -0.52 -14.74
N GLY A 46 9.26 -1.12 -15.44
CA GLY A 46 10.64 -1.31 -14.98
C GLY A 46 11.27 -0.04 -14.40
N PRO A 47 11.25 1.12 -15.09
CA PRO A 47 11.79 2.36 -14.54
C PRO A 47 11.11 2.81 -13.24
N THR A 48 9.79 2.64 -13.14
CA THR A 48 9.03 3.02 -11.93
C THR A 48 9.34 2.06 -10.77
N ALA A 49 9.49 0.77 -11.07
CA ALA A 49 9.92 -0.24 -10.10
C ALA A 49 11.33 0.03 -9.58
N VAL A 50 12.25 0.50 -10.44
CA VAL A 50 13.60 0.94 -10.02
C VAL A 50 13.51 2.14 -9.08
N VAL A 51 12.72 3.16 -9.39
CA VAL A 51 12.54 4.32 -8.49
C VAL A 51 11.99 3.88 -7.14
N LEU A 52 10.96 3.05 -7.11
CA LEU A 52 10.42 2.51 -5.85
C LEU A 52 11.46 1.69 -5.10
N GLY A 53 12.22 0.83 -5.79
CA GLY A 53 13.31 0.06 -5.20
C GLY A 53 14.39 0.95 -4.58
N VAL A 54 14.78 2.03 -5.27
CA VAL A 54 15.72 3.02 -4.75
C VAL A 54 15.15 3.72 -3.52
N LEU A 55 13.87 4.13 -3.53
CA LEU A 55 13.24 4.75 -2.36
C LEU A 55 13.21 3.80 -1.15
N LEU A 56 12.87 2.52 -1.37
CA LEU A 56 12.84 1.51 -0.31
C LEU A 56 14.23 1.19 0.25
N LEU A 57 15.26 1.19 -0.60
CA LEU A 57 16.65 1.03 -0.16
C LEU A 57 17.16 2.29 0.55
N ALA A 58 16.82 3.47 0.03
CA ALA A 58 17.15 4.75 0.63
C ALA A 58 16.49 4.92 2.01
N ASN A 59 15.31 4.34 2.24
CA ASN A 59 14.70 4.29 3.58
C ASN A 59 15.64 3.70 4.63
N GLY A 60 16.49 2.74 4.26
CA GLY A 60 17.55 2.23 5.13
C GLY A 60 18.50 3.33 5.59
N ALA A 61 19.10 4.05 4.65
CA ALA A 61 20.08 5.11 4.91
C ALA A 61 19.46 6.39 5.50
N VAL A 62 18.24 6.73 5.10
CA VAL A 62 17.51 7.88 5.63
C VAL A 62 17.01 7.63 7.04
N ARG A 63 16.92 6.39 7.54
CA ARG A 63 16.66 6.18 8.98
C ARG A 63 17.86 6.62 9.82
N ASP A 64 19.06 6.16 9.46
CA ASP A 64 20.27 6.49 10.22
C ASP A 64 20.56 8.00 10.22
N VAL A 65 20.44 8.65 9.06
CA VAL A 65 20.70 10.09 8.90
C VAL A 65 19.48 10.95 9.24
N GLY A 66 18.27 10.43 9.00
CA GLY A 66 17.02 11.15 9.18
C GLY A 66 16.63 11.31 10.63
N VAL A 67 17.07 10.44 11.54
CA VAL A 67 16.93 10.68 12.99
C VAL A 67 17.73 11.93 13.37
N GLU A 68 19.01 12.02 13.01
CA GLU A 68 19.84 13.20 13.29
C GLU A 68 19.29 14.48 12.65
N LEU A 69 18.84 14.40 11.38
CA LEU A 69 18.21 15.52 10.70
C LEU A 69 16.87 15.91 11.34
N SER A 70 16.02 14.95 11.70
CA SER A 70 14.72 15.23 12.32
C SER A 70 14.89 15.85 13.71
N TRP A 71 15.93 15.49 14.47
CA TRP A 71 16.29 16.21 15.70
C TRP A 71 16.83 17.62 15.44
N LEU A 72 17.44 17.87 14.28
CA LEU A 72 18.03 19.16 13.91
C LEU A 72 17.01 20.15 13.31
N ILE A 73 16.08 19.66 12.47
CA ILE A 73 15.15 20.48 11.68
C ILE A 73 13.67 20.09 11.86
N GLY A 74 13.38 18.98 12.51
CA GLY A 74 12.03 18.45 12.64
C GLY A 74 11.19 19.23 13.64
N VAL A 75 9.93 19.47 13.28
CA VAL A 75 8.95 20.10 14.17
C VAL A 75 8.27 19.00 14.97
N ASN A 76 8.37 19.06 16.30
CA ASN A 76 7.63 18.12 17.15
C ASN A 76 6.15 18.49 17.18
N ILE A 77 5.33 17.68 16.53
CA ILE A 77 3.88 17.89 16.40
C ILE A 77 3.06 16.98 17.32
N THR A 78 3.71 16.10 18.09
CA THR A 78 3.02 15.10 18.94
C THR A 78 2.03 15.76 19.90
N GLY A 79 2.46 16.84 20.56
CA GLY A 79 1.60 17.56 21.50
C GLY A 79 0.38 18.22 20.83
N ALA A 80 0.53 18.70 19.59
CA ALA A 80 -0.57 19.27 18.82
C ALA A 80 -1.56 18.18 18.37
N ILE A 81 -1.07 17.02 17.94
CA ILE A 81 -1.90 15.86 17.61
C ILE A 81 -2.72 15.45 18.84
N HIS A 82 -2.06 15.25 19.99
CA HIS A 82 -2.74 14.90 21.23
C HIS A 82 -3.74 15.97 21.70
N ALA A 83 -3.44 17.26 21.52
CA ALA A 83 -4.37 18.33 21.89
C ALA A 83 -5.67 18.30 21.05
N VAL A 84 -5.61 17.83 19.81
CA VAL A 84 -6.78 17.65 18.94
C VAL A 84 -7.53 16.35 19.28
N GLU A 85 -6.80 15.26 19.51
CA GLU A 85 -7.36 13.92 19.57
C GLU A 85 -7.72 13.44 20.98
N GLY A 86 -7.02 13.96 21.99
CA GLY A 86 -7.18 13.57 23.39
C GLY A 86 -6.92 12.07 23.61
N THR A 87 -7.84 11.42 24.31
CA THR A 87 -7.75 10.01 24.74
C THR A 87 -8.29 9.01 23.73
N PHE A 88 -8.67 9.42 22.52
CA PHE A 88 -9.38 8.56 21.56
C PHE A 88 -8.76 7.17 21.37
N VAL A 89 -7.43 7.08 21.23
CA VAL A 89 -6.75 5.77 21.07
C VAL A 89 -6.81 4.93 22.35
N ALA A 90 -6.75 5.55 23.53
CA ALA A 90 -6.93 4.84 24.81
C ALA A 90 -8.38 4.34 24.93
N ASP A 91 -9.36 5.15 24.54
CA ASP A 91 -10.77 4.76 24.51
C ASP A 91 -11.01 3.60 23.53
N LEU A 92 -10.34 3.62 22.37
CA LEU A 92 -10.35 2.49 21.44
C LEU A 92 -9.74 1.22 22.03
N GLN A 93 -8.70 1.33 22.86
CA GLN A 93 -8.12 0.17 23.56
C GLN A 93 -8.99 -0.35 24.71
N SER A 94 -9.96 0.43 25.21
CA SER A 94 -10.87 -0.03 26.27
C SER A 94 -11.73 -1.23 25.87
N ILE A 95 -11.94 -1.45 24.57
CA ILE A 95 -12.66 -2.61 24.03
C ILE A 95 -11.74 -3.79 23.69
N ALA A 96 -10.46 -3.72 24.06
CA ALA A 96 -9.50 -4.76 23.70
C ALA A 96 -9.84 -6.11 24.34
N SER A 97 -9.72 -7.17 23.53
CA SER A 97 -9.84 -8.56 23.98
C SER A 97 -8.70 -9.40 23.39
N PRO A 98 -8.37 -10.57 23.98
CA PRO A 98 -7.35 -11.45 23.42
C PRO A 98 -7.60 -11.82 21.96
N GLU A 99 -8.85 -12.08 21.58
CA GLU A 99 -9.26 -12.46 20.22
C GLU A 99 -9.11 -11.28 19.25
N LEU A 100 -9.55 -10.09 19.66
CA LEU A 100 -9.46 -8.89 18.83
C LEU A 100 -8.00 -8.47 18.64
N THR A 101 -7.19 -8.57 19.69
CA THR A 101 -5.74 -8.32 19.63
C THR A 101 -5.03 -9.34 18.74
N ALA A 102 -5.40 -10.62 18.80
CA ALA A 102 -4.86 -11.63 17.89
C ALA A 102 -5.19 -11.31 16.43
N TYR A 103 -6.44 -10.93 16.15
CA TYR A 103 -6.88 -10.54 14.82
C TYR A 103 -6.10 -9.32 14.29
N PHE A 104 -6.07 -8.21 15.04
CA PHE A 104 -5.40 -7.00 14.57
C PHE A 104 -3.88 -7.15 14.50
N SER A 105 -3.27 -7.95 15.38
CA SER A 105 -1.86 -8.31 15.25
C SER A 105 -1.59 -9.10 13.97
N PHE A 106 -2.45 -10.07 13.64
CA PHE A 106 -2.34 -10.82 12.38
C PHE A 106 -2.50 -9.91 11.16
N VAL A 107 -3.49 -9.00 11.19
CA VAL A 107 -3.70 -8.01 10.13
C VAL A 107 -2.47 -7.13 9.96
N TYR A 108 -1.90 -6.64 11.06
CA TYR A 108 -0.74 -5.75 11.02
C TYR A 108 0.51 -6.44 10.46
N VAL A 109 0.78 -7.68 10.88
CA VAL A 109 2.01 -8.40 10.49
C VAL A 109 1.89 -9.07 9.12
N PHE A 110 0.81 -9.80 8.87
CA PHE A 110 0.64 -10.62 7.66
C PHE A 110 -0.31 -9.97 6.66
N GLY A 111 -1.46 -9.46 7.15
CA GLY A 111 -2.49 -8.88 6.31
C GLY A 111 -2.00 -7.68 5.52
N TYR A 112 -1.23 -6.80 6.15
CA TYR A 112 -0.63 -5.63 5.53
C TYR A 112 0.34 -6.01 4.40
N VAL A 113 1.28 -6.92 4.66
CA VAL A 113 2.25 -7.36 3.64
C VAL A 113 1.54 -8.00 2.46
N PHE A 114 0.55 -8.86 2.72
CA PHE A 114 -0.29 -9.44 1.68
C PHE A 114 -1.02 -8.35 0.86
N LEU A 115 -1.67 -7.39 1.53
CA LEU A 115 -2.46 -6.35 0.87
C LEU A 115 -1.59 -5.49 -0.06
N LEU A 116 -0.34 -5.22 0.31
CA LEU A 116 0.59 -4.42 -0.49
C LEU A 116 1.16 -5.17 -1.69
N THR A 117 1.43 -6.46 -1.53
CA THR A 117 2.16 -7.27 -2.53
C THR A 117 1.22 -7.97 -3.52
N PHE A 118 0.03 -8.38 -3.08
CA PHE A 118 -0.95 -9.05 -3.93
C PHE A 118 -1.37 -8.25 -5.17
N PRO A 119 -1.68 -6.93 -5.11
CA PRO A 119 -2.03 -6.18 -6.31
C PRO A 119 -0.90 -6.12 -7.34
N ILE A 120 0.37 -6.16 -6.90
CA ILE A 120 1.52 -6.21 -7.82
C ILE A 120 1.47 -7.53 -8.62
N VAL A 121 1.30 -8.66 -7.93
CA VAL A 121 1.20 -9.97 -8.59
C VAL A 121 -0.04 -10.04 -9.48
N LEU A 122 -1.19 -9.62 -8.97
CA LEU A 122 -2.47 -9.63 -9.68
C LEU A 122 -2.41 -8.82 -10.98
N TYR A 123 -1.93 -7.57 -10.90
CA TYR A 123 -1.90 -6.68 -12.06
C TYR A 123 -0.75 -6.98 -13.01
N ALA A 124 0.36 -7.53 -12.53
CA ALA A 124 1.43 -8.02 -13.41
C ALA A 124 0.94 -9.16 -14.32
N LEU A 125 -0.02 -9.97 -13.88
CA LEU A 125 -0.62 -11.04 -14.68
C LEU A 125 -1.79 -10.58 -15.56
N HIS A 126 -2.23 -9.32 -15.42
CA HIS A 126 -3.36 -8.77 -16.16
C HIS A 126 -2.94 -8.27 -17.56
N ASP A 127 -3.82 -8.31 -18.56
CA ASP A 127 -3.46 -7.89 -19.93
C ASP A 127 -3.29 -6.36 -20.10
N ASP A 128 -3.74 -5.59 -19.11
CA ASP A 128 -3.63 -4.13 -19.06
C ASP A 128 -2.55 -3.73 -18.05
N ALA A 129 -1.54 -2.99 -18.50
CA ALA A 129 -0.44 -2.52 -17.69
C ALA A 129 -0.81 -1.32 -16.78
N ARG A 130 -1.90 -0.61 -17.07
CA ARG A 130 -2.29 0.62 -16.36
C ARG A 130 -2.49 0.42 -14.85
N PRO A 131 -3.19 -0.64 -14.36
CA PRO A 131 -3.35 -0.86 -12.93
C PRO A 131 -2.01 -1.09 -12.22
N LEU A 132 -1.07 -1.83 -12.83
CA LEU A 132 0.25 -2.07 -12.26
C LEU A 132 1.08 -0.77 -12.23
N ALA A 133 1.09 -0.02 -13.33
CA ALA A 133 1.78 1.26 -13.42
C ALA A 133 1.23 2.26 -12.37
N ALA A 134 -0.09 2.38 -12.26
CA ALA A 134 -0.72 3.26 -11.27
C ALA A 134 -0.37 2.85 -9.83
N THR A 135 -0.35 1.54 -9.55
CA THR A 135 0.04 0.99 -8.24
C THR A 135 1.47 1.40 -7.88
N LEU A 136 2.43 1.17 -8.78
CA LEU A 136 3.84 1.45 -8.51
C LEU A 136 4.13 2.95 -8.40
N VAL A 137 3.50 3.79 -9.23
CA VAL A 137 3.62 5.25 -9.11
C VAL A 137 3.02 5.74 -7.80
N ALA A 138 1.82 5.27 -7.44
CA ALA A 138 1.18 5.65 -6.19
C ALA A 138 2.02 5.20 -4.97
N TYR A 139 2.59 3.99 -4.99
CA TYR A 139 3.49 3.54 -3.92
C TYR A 139 4.74 4.41 -3.82
N ALA A 140 5.36 4.76 -4.95
CA ALA A 140 6.52 5.65 -4.96
C ALA A 140 6.19 7.03 -4.37
N LEU A 141 5.02 7.60 -4.69
CA LEU A 141 4.57 8.86 -4.12
C LEU A 141 4.29 8.77 -2.63
N ASN A 142 3.59 7.72 -2.19
CA ASN A 142 3.34 7.45 -0.77
C ASN A 142 4.66 7.40 0.01
N TYR A 143 5.61 6.57 -0.42
CA TYR A 143 6.90 6.44 0.25
C TYR A 143 7.73 7.72 0.19
N GLY A 144 7.82 8.35 -0.98
CA GLY A 144 8.61 9.57 -1.14
C GLY A 144 8.09 10.72 -0.27
N ILE A 145 6.77 10.97 -0.28
CA ILE A 145 6.15 12.03 0.52
C ILE A 145 6.19 11.68 2.01
N GLY A 146 5.88 10.43 2.36
CA GLY A 146 5.94 9.97 3.75
C GLY A 146 7.33 10.11 4.35
N LEU A 147 8.37 9.75 3.60
CA LEU A 147 9.76 9.90 4.06
C LEU A 147 10.12 11.36 4.30
N VAL A 148 9.70 12.27 3.40
CA VAL A 148 9.87 13.71 3.61
C VAL A 148 9.14 14.17 4.88
N CYS A 149 7.90 13.72 5.09
CA CYS A 149 7.15 14.04 6.30
C CYS A 149 7.83 13.50 7.58
N TYR A 150 8.39 12.29 7.56
CA TYR A 150 9.10 11.71 8.70
C TYR A 150 10.38 12.46 9.06
N VAL A 151 11.02 13.12 8.08
CA VAL A 151 12.17 14.00 8.34
C VAL A 151 11.70 15.36 8.89
N LEU A 152 10.59 15.89 8.40
CA LEU A 152 10.11 17.24 8.78
C LEU A 152 9.31 17.26 10.08
N PHE A 153 8.66 16.15 10.46
CA PHE A 153 7.78 16.08 11.61
C PHE A 153 8.20 14.97 12.56
N VAL A 154 8.48 15.34 13.81
CA VAL A 154 8.70 14.40 14.91
C VAL A 154 7.35 14.13 15.57
N ALA A 155 6.85 12.90 15.45
CA ALA A 155 5.56 12.51 16.02
C ALA A 155 5.68 11.15 16.73
N TYR A 156 5.49 11.11 18.05
CA TYR A 156 5.48 9.83 18.77
C TYR A 156 4.10 9.17 18.68
N GLY A 157 4.07 7.86 18.44
CA GLY A 157 2.83 7.09 18.49
C GLY A 157 2.18 7.11 19.89
N PRO A 158 0.86 6.86 19.99
CA PRO A 158 0.12 6.93 21.25
C PRO A 158 0.72 6.12 22.41
N ARG A 159 1.16 4.88 22.14
CA ARG A 159 1.79 4.00 23.14
C ARG A 159 3.12 4.55 23.71
N ASN A 160 3.81 5.39 22.94
CA ASN A 160 5.07 6.01 23.33
C ASN A 160 4.85 7.36 24.04
N PHE A 161 3.76 8.06 23.71
CA PHE A 161 3.44 9.36 24.27
C PHE A 161 2.62 9.29 25.57
N MET A 162 1.71 8.31 25.68
CA MET A 162 0.84 8.11 26.86
C MET A 162 1.07 6.73 27.50
N PRO A 163 2.28 6.43 28.01
CA PRO A 163 2.54 5.16 28.67
C PRO A 163 1.63 4.97 29.88
N GLY A 164 0.97 3.82 29.98
CA GLY A 164 0.00 3.49 31.03
C GLY A 164 -1.46 3.76 30.67
N ALA A 165 -1.73 4.63 29.69
CA ALA A 165 -3.07 4.79 29.11
C ALA A 165 -3.22 4.02 27.79
N VAL A 166 -2.12 3.85 27.03
CA VAL A 166 -2.08 3.07 25.79
C VAL A 166 -0.99 2.03 25.88
N GLU A 167 -1.35 0.78 25.62
CA GLU A 167 -0.45 -0.38 25.67
C GLU A 167 0.06 -0.79 24.28
N SER A 168 1.23 -1.44 24.25
CA SER A 168 1.82 -2.01 23.05
C SER A 168 1.25 -3.40 22.72
N LEU A 169 -0.05 -3.45 22.41
CA LEU A 169 -0.81 -4.71 22.22
C LEU A 169 -0.24 -5.64 21.12
N LEU A 170 0.52 -5.12 20.15
CA LEU A 170 1.17 -5.99 19.15
C LEU A 170 2.12 -7.01 19.80
N PHE A 171 2.82 -6.60 20.86
CA PHE A 171 3.87 -7.41 21.48
C PHE A 171 3.34 -8.39 22.52
N THR A 172 2.04 -8.36 22.85
CA THR A 172 1.42 -9.39 23.70
C THR A 172 1.27 -10.72 22.94
N ASN A 173 1.00 -10.64 21.63
CA ASN A 173 0.80 -11.82 20.78
C ASN A 173 2.06 -12.18 19.98
N TRP A 174 2.87 -11.19 19.64
CA TRP A 174 4.09 -11.38 18.85
C TRP A 174 5.28 -10.64 19.44
N PRO A 175 5.79 -11.03 20.62
CA PRO A 175 6.96 -10.41 21.24
C PRO A 175 8.18 -10.38 20.29
N GLU A 176 8.35 -11.40 19.46
CA GLU A 176 9.49 -11.54 18.54
C GLU A 176 9.46 -10.51 17.41
N VAL A 177 8.27 -10.02 17.05
CA VAL A 177 8.10 -8.96 16.05
C VAL A 177 8.62 -7.62 16.60
N GLN A 178 8.79 -7.47 17.92
CA GLN A 178 9.39 -6.27 18.50
C GLN A 178 10.80 -6.02 17.93
N HIS A 179 11.63 -7.05 17.84
CA HIS A 179 12.99 -6.92 17.31
C HIS A 179 12.99 -6.55 15.81
N LEU A 180 12.08 -7.14 15.03
CA LEU A 180 11.85 -6.77 13.63
C LEU A 180 11.42 -5.32 13.49
N THR A 181 10.38 -4.92 14.23
CA THR A 181 9.82 -3.58 14.15
C THR A 181 10.82 -2.52 14.59
N SER A 182 11.64 -2.77 15.62
CA SER A 182 12.72 -1.85 16.02
C SER A 182 13.83 -1.70 15.00
N GLN A 183 14.01 -2.68 14.10
CA GLN A 183 15.00 -2.61 13.02
C GLN A 183 14.48 -1.86 11.79
N VAL A 184 13.15 -1.72 11.66
CA VAL A 184 12.54 -1.14 10.46
C VAL A 184 11.75 0.14 10.67
N ASN A 185 11.30 0.40 11.90
CA ASN A 185 10.49 1.56 12.28
C ASN A 185 11.11 2.32 13.45
N GLU A 186 11.09 3.64 13.33
CA GLU A 186 11.39 4.55 14.42
C GLU A 186 10.11 4.92 15.18
N ASN A 187 10.24 5.13 16.49
CA ASN A 187 9.12 5.48 17.36
C ASN A 187 8.50 6.86 17.06
N THR A 188 9.21 7.69 16.30
CA THR A 188 8.87 9.08 15.94
C THR A 188 8.27 9.24 14.53
N ASN A 189 8.22 8.16 13.74
CA ASN A 189 7.85 8.21 12.33
C ASN A 189 6.41 7.75 12.12
N VAL A 190 5.47 8.37 12.82
CA VAL A 190 4.04 7.99 12.76
C VAL A 190 3.21 8.89 11.86
N PHE A 191 3.64 10.12 11.57
CA PHE A 191 2.86 11.08 10.79
C PHE A 191 3.43 11.32 9.37
N PRO A 192 2.64 11.13 8.29
CA PRO A 192 1.32 10.51 8.24
C PRO A 192 1.40 8.98 8.32
N SER A 193 0.28 8.29 8.56
CA SER A 193 0.27 6.83 8.62
C SER A 193 0.46 6.19 7.24
N LEU A 194 1.69 5.77 6.93
CA LEU A 194 1.99 5.06 5.67
C LEU A 194 1.27 3.70 5.55
N HIS A 195 1.08 2.98 6.67
CA HIS A 195 0.29 1.74 6.68
C HIS A 195 -1.13 1.98 6.16
N THR A 196 -1.78 3.04 6.66
CA THR A 196 -3.09 3.46 6.19
C THR A 196 -3.03 3.92 4.73
N SER A 197 -2.07 4.78 4.41
CA SER A 197 -1.97 5.42 3.10
C SER A 197 -1.78 4.40 1.96
N LEU A 198 -0.87 3.44 2.14
CA LEU A 198 -0.63 2.37 1.17
C LEU A 198 -1.82 1.41 1.09
N SER A 199 -2.43 1.06 2.22
CA SER A 199 -3.58 0.14 2.23
C SER A 199 -4.81 0.76 1.55
N VAL A 200 -5.09 2.04 1.82
CA VAL A 200 -6.19 2.77 1.18
C VAL A 200 -5.89 3.00 -0.30
N THR A 201 -4.63 3.22 -0.68
CA THR A 201 -4.18 3.24 -2.09
C THR A 201 -4.58 1.94 -2.80
N VAL A 202 -4.37 0.79 -2.17
CA VAL A 202 -4.78 -0.52 -2.73
C VAL A 202 -6.29 -0.61 -2.93
N ALA A 203 -7.09 -0.22 -1.93
CA ALA A 203 -8.55 -0.24 -2.03
C ALA A 203 -9.09 0.69 -3.13
N LEU A 204 -8.56 1.91 -3.22
CA LEU A 204 -8.94 2.89 -4.24
C LEU A 204 -8.57 2.42 -5.65
N LEU A 205 -7.40 1.82 -5.84
CA LEU A 205 -7.00 1.25 -7.13
C LEU A 205 -7.82 0.00 -7.48
N ALA A 206 -8.17 -0.84 -6.50
CA ALA A 206 -9.08 -1.96 -6.69
C ALA A 206 -10.48 -1.48 -7.13
N ALA A 207 -10.94 -0.32 -6.64
CA ALA A 207 -12.20 0.28 -7.07
C ALA A 207 -12.09 0.84 -8.50
N ARG A 208 -11.01 1.58 -8.80
CA ARG A 208 -10.76 2.19 -10.12
C ARG A 208 -10.64 1.13 -11.21
N TYR A 209 -9.86 0.07 -10.95
CA TYR A 209 -9.57 -1.00 -11.89
C TYR A 209 -10.39 -2.27 -11.59
N ARG A 210 -11.61 -2.12 -11.07
CA ARG A 210 -12.48 -3.25 -10.65
C ARG A 210 -12.72 -4.30 -11.73
N SER A 211 -12.70 -3.90 -13.00
CA SER A 211 -12.88 -4.80 -14.14
C SER A 211 -11.70 -5.76 -14.33
N ALA A 212 -10.52 -5.42 -13.82
CA ALA A 212 -9.34 -6.28 -13.88
C ALA A 212 -9.46 -7.49 -12.96
N ALA A 213 -10.16 -7.36 -11.83
CA ALA A 213 -10.36 -8.42 -10.85
C ALA A 213 -11.66 -8.23 -10.05
N PRO A 214 -12.83 -8.55 -10.64
CA PRO A 214 -14.11 -8.51 -9.94
C PRO A 214 -14.10 -9.53 -8.79
N GLY A 215 -14.04 -9.04 -7.55
CA GLY A 215 -13.85 -9.84 -6.33
C GLY A 215 -12.68 -9.38 -5.47
N TRP A 216 -11.72 -8.65 -6.05
CA TRP A 216 -10.62 -8.06 -5.29
C TRP A 216 -11.07 -6.87 -4.43
N LEU A 217 -11.96 -6.02 -4.94
CA LEU A 217 -12.40 -4.81 -4.24
C LEU A 217 -12.91 -5.04 -2.81
N PRO A 218 -13.83 -6.00 -2.52
CA PRO A 218 -14.25 -6.25 -1.15
C PRO A 218 -13.10 -6.65 -0.21
N ILE A 219 -12.20 -7.52 -0.69
CA ILE A 219 -11.04 -7.98 0.09
C ILE A 219 -10.10 -6.81 0.37
N ALA A 220 -9.81 -6.00 -0.65
CA ALA A 220 -8.97 -4.82 -0.53
C ALA A 220 -9.57 -3.77 0.43
N THR A 221 -10.89 -3.56 0.37
CA THR A 221 -11.59 -2.58 1.20
C THR A 221 -11.62 -3.01 2.66
N VAL A 222 -11.98 -4.26 2.93
CA VAL A 222 -11.97 -4.82 4.30
C VAL A 222 -10.53 -4.84 4.82
N GLY A 223 -9.57 -5.34 4.04
CA GLY A 223 -8.17 -5.36 4.43
C GLY A 223 -7.61 -3.98 4.76
N ALA A 224 -7.90 -2.98 3.93
CA ALA A 224 -7.44 -1.61 4.17
C ALA A 224 -8.06 -0.98 5.41
N THR A 225 -9.37 -1.22 5.62
CA THR A 225 -10.06 -0.77 6.83
C THR A 225 -9.47 -1.46 8.07
N SER A 226 -9.26 -2.77 8.02
CA SER A 226 -8.67 -3.53 9.12
C SER A 226 -7.25 -3.06 9.43
N VAL A 227 -6.42 -2.74 8.43
CA VAL A 227 -5.08 -2.18 8.66
C VAL A 227 -5.16 -0.81 9.33
N ALA A 228 -6.02 0.10 8.84
CA ALA A 228 -6.19 1.43 9.41
C ALA A 228 -6.70 1.38 10.86
N VAL A 229 -7.57 0.42 11.19
CA VAL A 229 -8.02 0.22 12.58
C VAL A 229 -6.94 -0.46 13.40
N ALA A 230 -6.22 -1.45 12.85
CA ALA A 230 -5.15 -2.15 13.56
C ALA A 230 -4.04 -1.19 14.03
N THR A 231 -3.66 -0.21 13.20
CA THR A 231 -2.62 0.76 13.58
C THR A 231 -3.00 1.60 14.80
N MET A 232 -4.26 2.00 14.93
CA MET A 232 -4.76 2.72 16.11
C MET A 232 -4.95 1.78 17.28
N TYR A 233 -5.63 0.64 17.07
CA TYR A 233 -5.92 -0.35 18.10
C TYR A 233 -4.64 -0.86 18.78
N LEU A 234 -3.57 -1.11 18.02
CA LEU A 234 -2.29 -1.57 18.55
C LEU A 234 -1.43 -0.45 19.18
N GLY A 235 -1.98 0.77 19.27
CA GLY A 235 -1.35 1.93 19.90
C GLY A 235 -0.22 2.57 19.08
N ILE A 236 -0.16 2.31 17.77
CA ILE A 236 0.95 2.72 16.90
C ILE A 236 0.71 4.10 16.30
N HIS A 237 -0.50 4.37 15.81
CA HIS A 237 -0.86 5.62 15.16
C HIS A 237 -2.03 6.32 15.85
N TRP A 238 -2.02 7.64 15.77
CA TRP A 238 -3.14 8.51 16.08
C TRP A 238 -4.17 8.47 14.93
N LEU A 239 -5.44 8.75 15.22
CA LEU A 239 -6.49 8.96 14.21
C LEU A 239 -6.09 10.08 13.25
N THR A 240 -5.45 11.14 13.74
CA THR A 240 -4.95 12.23 12.91
C THR A 240 -3.95 11.74 11.85
N ASP A 241 -3.05 10.83 12.24
CA ASP A 241 -2.09 10.21 11.30
C ASP A 241 -2.79 9.37 10.24
N VAL A 242 -3.84 8.64 10.65
CA VAL A 242 -4.67 7.79 9.78
C VAL A 242 -5.40 8.65 8.75
N LEU A 243 -6.03 9.75 9.18
CA LEU A 243 -6.72 10.69 8.28
C LEU A 243 -5.73 11.34 7.29
N ALA A 244 -4.56 11.77 7.76
CA ALA A 244 -3.51 12.29 6.89
C ALA A 244 -3.02 11.23 5.88
N GLY A 245 -2.92 9.96 6.30
CA GLY A 245 -2.64 8.83 5.43
C GLY A 245 -3.73 8.62 4.36
N ILE A 246 -5.01 8.74 4.69
CA ILE A 246 -6.11 8.66 3.71
C ILE A 246 -5.96 9.78 2.66
N VAL A 247 -5.67 11.01 3.08
CA VAL A 247 -5.45 12.14 2.16
C VAL A 247 -4.26 11.87 1.23
N LEU A 248 -3.14 11.39 1.77
CA LEU A 248 -1.97 11.03 0.99
C LEU A 248 -2.27 9.91 -0.01
N ALA A 249 -3.08 8.92 0.37
CA ALA A 249 -3.52 7.84 -0.52
C ALA A 249 -4.33 8.39 -1.70
N VAL A 250 -5.33 9.23 -1.42
CA VAL A 250 -6.18 9.84 -2.46
C VAL A 250 -5.33 10.64 -3.44
N PHE A 251 -4.41 11.47 -2.94
CA PHE A 251 -3.47 12.22 -3.78
C PHE A 251 -2.61 11.29 -4.64
N SER A 252 -1.97 10.29 -4.02
CA SER A 252 -1.06 9.36 -4.69
C SER A 252 -1.76 8.54 -5.77
N VAL A 253 -3.01 8.11 -5.53
CA VAL A 253 -3.84 7.41 -6.52
C VAL A 253 -4.25 8.35 -7.65
N ALA A 254 -4.64 9.59 -7.34
CA ALA A 254 -5.06 10.55 -8.35
C ALA A 254 -3.92 10.93 -9.31
N VAL A 255 -2.68 11.01 -8.82
CA VAL A 255 -1.49 11.22 -9.66
C VAL A 255 -1.09 9.93 -10.37
N GLY A 256 -1.01 8.81 -9.64
CA GLY A 256 -0.60 7.52 -10.19
C GLY A 256 -1.49 7.04 -11.34
N ALA A 257 -2.81 7.19 -11.21
CA ALA A 257 -3.76 6.86 -12.27
C ALA A 257 -3.58 7.75 -13.50
N ARG A 258 -3.40 9.07 -13.32
CA ARG A 258 -3.17 10.00 -14.44
C ARG A 258 -1.88 9.69 -15.18
N VAL A 259 -0.80 9.38 -14.46
CA VAL A 259 0.48 9.00 -15.07
C VAL A 259 0.34 7.68 -15.84
N ALA A 260 -0.36 6.70 -15.27
CA ALA A 260 -0.60 5.43 -15.95
C ALA A 260 -1.45 5.58 -17.21
N GLU A 261 -2.47 6.43 -17.18
CA GLU A 261 -3.34 6.71 -18.32
C GLU A 261 -2.62 7.50 -19.42
N GLY A 262 -1.83 8.53 -19.05
CA GLY A 262 -1.05 9.30 -20.02
C GLY A 262 0.02 8.49 -20.76
N ARG A 263 0.61 7.49 -20.10
CA ARG A 263 1.62 6.60 -20.73
C ARG A 263 1.04 5.58 -21.71
N HIS A 264 -0.27 5.30 -21.63
CA HIS A 264 -0.94 4.26 -22.44
C HIS A 264 -2.11 4.82 -23.26
N GLY A 265 -2.29 6.15 -23.29
CA GLY A 265 -3.37 6.84 -23.99
C GLY A 265 -3.07 7.19 -25.45
N ASP A 266 -1.84 6.98 -25.92
CA ASP A 266 -1.39 7.28 -27.29
C ASP A 266 -1.48 6.08 -28.25
N GLU A 267 -1.93 4.91 -27.81
CA GLU A 267 -2.23 3.80 -28.73
C GLU A 267 -3.70 3.89 -29.17
N PRO A 268 -4.00 4.23 -30.44
CA PRO A 268 -5.37 4.15 -30.94
C PRO A 268 -5.87 2.72 -30.76
N SER A 269 -7.05 2.57 -30.16
CA SER A 269 -7.64 1.27 -29.95
C SER A 269 -7.75 0.55 -31.29
N ALA A 270 -7.31 -0.71 -31.35
CA ALA A 270 -7.42 -1.55 -32.55
C ALA A 270 -8.89 -1.79 -33.00
N THR A 271 -9.86 -1.17 -32.34
CA THR A 271 -11.28 -1.19 -32.69
C THR A 271 -11.65 -0.07 -33.67
N GLU A 272 -10.80 0.94 -33.87
CA GLU A 272 -11.07 2.04 -34.81
C GLU A 272 -10.47 1.80 -36.22
N THR A 273 -9.48 0.92 -36.33
CA THR A 273 -8.86 0.52 -37.60
C THR A 273 -9.74 -0.39 -38.46
N ASP A 274 -10.78 -1.01 -37.90
CA ASP A 274 -11.69 -1.93 -38.59
C ASP A 274 -12.97 -1.24 -39.13
N ARG A 275 -13.06 0.09 -39.03
CA ARG A 275 -14.19 0.89 -39.56
C ARG A 275 -13.83 1.77 -40.74
N ARG A 276 -12.74 1.48 -41.46
CA ARG A 276 -12.57 2.03 -42.81
C ARG A 276 -13.18 1.06 -43.81
N PRO A 277 -14.31 1.38 -44.46
CA PRO A 277 -14.81 0.55 -45.54
C PRO A 277 -13.77 0.54 -46.67
N ALA A 278 -13.28 -0.64 -46.99
CA ALA A 278 -12.59 -0.90 -48.23
C ALA A 278 -13.58 -0.67 -49.38
N GLY A 279 -13.52 0.50 -50.01
CA GLY A 279 -14.40 0.85 -51.12
C GLY A 279 -13.76 1.87 -52.05
N GLY A 280 -13.34 1.41 -53.23
CA GLY A 280 -13.16 2.27 -54.40
C GLY A 280 -11.78 2.27 -55.04
N VAL A 281 -11.32 1.12 -55.54
CA VAL A 281 -10.50 1.06 -56.75
C VAL A 281 -11.37 0.41 -57.83
N ILE A 282 -11.24 0.88 -59.08
CA ILE A 282 -12.09 0.73 -60.29
C ILE A 282 -12.95 2.01 -60.45
N GLU A 283 -12.74 2.89 -61.43
CA GLU A 283 -12.49 2.62 -62.85
C GLU A 283 -11.78 3.79 -63.54
N GLN A 284 -10.81 3.44 -64.39
CA GLN A 284 -10.17 4.30 -65.39
C GLN A 284 -10.92 4.07 -66.72
N PHE A 285 -11.14 5.12 -67.52
CA PHE A 285 -11.66 5.14 -68.92
C PHE A 285 -13.18 5.14 -69.18
N ARG A 286 -13.77 6.32 -69.48
CA ARG A 286 -14.34 6.66 -70.82
C ARG A 286 -14.96 8.07 -70.89
N ARG A 287 -14.47 8.82 -71.88
CA ARG A 287 -15.06 9.96 -72.62
C ARG A 287 -15.28 11.27 -71.88
#